data_AF-A0A9D2KGY7-F1
#
_entry.id   AF-A0A9D2KGY7-F1
#
_cell.length_a   1.000
_cell.length_b   1.000
_cell.length_c   1.000
_cell.angle_alpha   90.00
_cell.angle_beta   90.00
_cell.angle_gamma   90.00
#
_symmetry.space_group_name_H-M   'P 1'
#
loop_
_entity.id
_entity.type
_entity.pdbx_description
1 polymer ?
#
loop_
_entity_poly.entity_id
_entity_poly.type
_entity_poly.pdbx_seq_one_letter_code
_entity_poly.pdbx_strand_id
1 'polypeptide(L)'
;MAFSDEAIAGVRVPHWVPDAPDAPRNFGDEIGPLLVRALVGERPDPGDARLISVGSVLQFASPGDVVWGAGINGKVRQRVRYPLDVRSVRGPLTRAVLLGNGVGVPEVYGDPALLMPTLFPSIRPGGTGGMLVVPNLNELDRVSGDEVLSPLGDPLAIAARIAGSGFVVASSLHALVLADAYGIPSRPLVPVAEHPLKYLDYYAGTGRARVAFARSVDEAIALGPVAPAEVDVEAIARAFPHDLWGGSAAKQDDSSADFSAQRRESWRARESLALAVGRDAPDSAAQALLRVDQLIAEQSGDLAEVLELCSTGAAPRGAPLNAAARTYLDRSEPHGETDARFSRALRRVAAKTDLSVIGRVAATGKVSLARAIARGEKTDEDGLAHLGESAPAATSAEPEPSAPGLISRVLRRRG
;
A
#
# COMPACT_ATOMS: atom_id res chain seq x y z
N MET A 1 -9.02 -2.90 -20.21
CA MET A 1 -7.99 -3.69 -19.51
C MET A 1 -8.68 -4.53 -18.45
N ALA A 2 -8.57 -5.85 -18.54
CA ALA A 2 -9.14 -6.76 -17.56
C ALA A 2 -8.07 -7.22 -16.57
N PHE A 3 -8.47 -7.33 -15.29
CA PHE A 3 -7.71 -8.00 -14.25
C PHE A 3 -8.40 -9.35 -14.03
N SER A 4 -7.67 -10.45 -14.24
CA SER A 4 -8.23 -11.80 -14.21
C SER A 4 -7.83 -12.49 -12.92
N ASP A 5 -8.80 -13.01 -12.17
CA ASP A 5 -8.57 -13.84 -11.00
C ASP A 5 -8.30 -15.28 -11.47
N GLU A 6 -7.04 -15.72 -11.50
CA GLU A 6 -6.73 -17.13 -11.76
C GLU A 6 -6.85 -17.95 -10.48
N ALA A 7 -7.67 -19.01 -10.48
CA ALA A 7 -7.77 -19.90 -9.33
C ALA A 7 -6.65 -20.95 -9.36
N ILE A 8 -5.74 -20.90 -8.39
CA ILE A 8 -4.64 -21.87 -8.24
C ILE A 8 -4.89 -22.67 -6.96
N ALA A 9 -5.37 -23.91 -7.14
CA ALA A 9 -5.82 -24.78 -6.05
C ALA A 9 -6.75 -24.03 -5.07
N GLY A 10 -7.78 -23.38 -5.60
CA GLY A 10 -8.81 -22.65 -4.85
C GLY A 10 -8.50 -21.19 -4.50
N VAL A 11 -7.23 -20.82 -4.37
CA VAL A 11 -6.83 -19.43 -4.08
C VAL A 11 -6.83 -18.60 -5.37
N ARG A 12 -7.49 -17.44 -5.35
CA ARG A 12 -7.50 -16.48 -6.46
C ARG A 12 -6.21 -15.67 -6.50
N VAL A 13 -5.50 -15.70 -7.61
CA VAL A 13 -4.27 -14.94 -7.86
C VAL A 13 -4.52 -14.02 -9.04
N PRO A 14 -4.75 -12.73 -8.78
CA PRO A 14 -5.19 -11.84 -9.81
C PRO A 14 -3.98 -11.24 -10.53
N HIS A 15 -4.07 -11.18 -11.86
CA HIS A 15 -3.01 -10.68 -12.73
C HIS A 15 -3.59 -9.90 -13.91
N TRP A 16 -2.75 -9.10 -14.56
CA TRP A 16 -3.16 -8.34 -15.73
C TRP A 16 -3.28 -9.28 -16.94
N VAL A 17 -4.36 -9.11 -17.70
CA VAL A 17 -4.53 -9.80 -18.99
C VAL A 17 -4.89 -8.78 -20.08
N PRO A 18 -4.44 -9.01 -21.33
CA PRO A 18 -4.87 -8.20 -22.46
C PRO A 18 -6.39 -8.22 -22.66
N ASP A 19 -6.94 -7.15 -23.24
CA ASP A 19 -8.38 -7.06 -23.53
C ASP A 19 -8.82 -8.01 -24.65
N ALA A 20 -7.94 -8.27 -25.61
CA ALA A 20 -8.17 -9.24 -26.66
C ALA A 20 -7.67 -10.63 -26.21
N PRO A 21 -8.50 -11.68 -26.22
CA PRO A 21 -8.12 -13.02 -25.73
C PRO A 21 -6.87 -13.60 -26.42
N ASP A 22 -6.68 -13.29 -27.70
CA ASP A 22 -5.56 -13.78 -28.51
C ASP A 22 -4.34 -12.84 -28.51
N ALA A 23 -4.41 -11.71 -27.81
CA ALA A 23 -3.27 -10.80 -27.75
C ALA A 23 -2.13 -11.43 -26.93
N PRO A 24 -0.87 -11.25 -27.37
CA PRO A 24 0.28 -11.73 -26.63
C PRO A 24 0.29 -11.14 -25.20
N ARG A 25 0.61 -11.98 -24.23
CA ARG A 25 0.68 -11.57 -22.81
C ARG A 25 2.05 -11.06 -22.45
N ASN A 26 2.10 -10.05 -21.58
CA ASN A 26 3.35 -9.57 -21.00
C ASN A 26 3.85 -10.59 -19.98
N PHE A 27 5.09 -11.07 -20.18
CA PHE A 27 5.63 -12.16 -19.37
C PHE A 27 5.65 -11.83 -17.87
N GLY A 28 5.88 -10.55 -17.55
CA GLY A 28 5.96 -10.07 -16.18
C GLY A 28 4.67 -10.23 -15.38
N ASP A 29 3.52 -10.15 -16.03
CA ASP A 29 2.21 -10.30 -15.37
C ASP A 29 1.87 -11.79 -15.14
N GLU A 30 2.48 -12.69 -15.90
CA GLU A 30 2.30 -14.14 -15.78
C GLU A 30 3.21 -14.77 -14.70
N ILE A 31 4.25 -14.06 -14.24
CA ILE A 31 5.20 -14.59 -13.24
C ILE A 31 4.51 -14.90 -11.91
N GLY A 32 3.61 -14.03 -11.43
CA GLY A 32 2.91 -14.24 -10.16
C GLY A 32 2.19 -15.59 -10.11
N PRO A 33 1.20 -15.82 -11.01
CA PRO A 33 0.53 -17.12 -11.12
C PRO A 33 1.48 -18.30 -11.33
N LEU A 34 2.51 -18.14 -12.18
CA LEU A 34 3.51 -19.17 -12.44
C LEU A 34 4.27 -19.62 -11.18
N LEU A 35 4.73 -18.67 -10.36
CA LEU A 35 5.45 -18.96 -9.12
C LEU A 35 4.52 -19.62 -8.09
N VAL A 36 3.29 -19.13 -7.96
CA VAL A 36 2.31 -19.70 -7.02
C VAL A 36 2.04 -21.16 -7.39
N ARG A 37 1.83 -21.48 -8.67
CA ARG A 37 1.64 -22.88 -9.13
C ARG A 37 2.84 -23.76 -8.75
N ALA A 38 4.06 -23.28 -8.95
CA ALA A 38 5.27 -24.04 -8.63
C ALA A 38 5.44 -24.30 -7.12
N LEU A 39 5.09 -23.33 -6.27
CA LEU A 39 5.21 -23.44 -4.81
C LEU A 39 4.10 -24.27 -4.17
N VAL A 40 2.89 -24.22 -4.73
CA VAL A 40 1.72 -24.90 -4.18
C VAL A 40 1.70 -26.36 -4.60
N GLY A 41 1.99 -26.66 -5.88
CA GLY A 41 1.80 -27.98 -6.47
C GLY A 41 0.32 -28.38 -6.54
N GLU A 42 0.03 -29.67 -6.43
CA GLU A 42 -1.33 -30.19 -6.34
C GLU A 42 -1.80 -30.16 -4.87
N ARG A 43 -2.73 -29.24 -4.55
CA ARG A 43 -3.36 -29.13 -3.22
C ARG A 43 -4.88 -29.07 -3.33
N PRO A 44 -5.61 -29.49 -2.28
CA PRO A 44 -7.06 -29.31 -2.22
C PRO A 44 -7.42 -27.82 -2.14
N ASP A 45 -8.61 -27.48 -2.64
CA ASP A 45 -9.19 -26.14 -2.57
C ASP A 45 -9.50 -25.74 -1.11
N PRO A 46 -8.81 -24.73 -0.55
CA PRO A 46 -9.00 -24.28 0.83
C PRO A 46 -10.16 -23.28 0.99
N GLY A 47 -10.76 -22.80 -0.10
CA GLY A 47 -11.79 -21.74 -0.12
C GLY A 47 -11.35 -20.45 -0.82
N ASP A 48 -12.17 -19.40 -0.68
CA ASP A 48 -12.15 -18.17 -1.49
C ASP A 48 -11.11 -17.11 -1.07
N ALA A 49 -9.89 -17.52 -0.73
CA ALA A 49 -8.82 -16.57 -0.41
C ALA A 49 -8.25 -15.92 -1.67
N ARG A 50 -7.70 -14.71 -1.54
CA ARG A 50 -7.10 -13.96 -2.65
C ARG A 50 -5.69 -13.48 -2.31
N LEU A 51 -4.74 -13.78 -3.20
CA LEU A 51 -3.32 -13.48 -3.05
C LEU A 51 -2.86 -12.49 -4.11
N ILE A 52 -2.54 -11.26 -3.70
CA ILE A 52 -1.93 -10.23 -4.53
C ILE A 52 -0.41 -10.47 -4.56
N SER A 53 0.10 -10.96 -5.69
CA SER A 53 1.50 -11.29 -5.87
C SER A 53 2.10 -10.66 -7.11
N VAL A 54 3.37 -10.23 -7.03
CA VAL A 54 4.20 -9.75 -8.16
C VAL A 54 3.62 -8.56 -8.94
N GLY A 55 4.48 -7.64 -9.38
CA GLY A 55 4.05 -6.49 -10.18
C GLY A 55 3.42 -5.33 -9.39
N SER A 56 3.04 -4.28 -10.11
CA SER A 56 2.48 -3.05 -9.54
C SER A 56 0.95 -3.11 -9.47
N VAL A 57 0.42 -4.02 -8.65
CA VAL A 57 -1.00 -4.41 -8.63
C VAL A 57 -1.72 -4.13 -7.31
N LEU A 58 -1.05 -3.51 -6.32
CA LEU A 58 -1.65 -3.25 -5.01
C LEU A 58 -2.92 -2.40 -5.03
N GLN A 59 -3.12 -1.55 -6.05
CA GLN A 59 -4.36 -0.80 -6.23
C GLN A 59 -5.61 -1.67 -6.42
N PHE A 60 -5.44 -2.95 -6.77
CA PHE A 60 -6.52 -3.91 -6.96
C PHE A 60 -6.82 -4.74 -5.70
N ALA A 61 -6.06 -4.53 -4.63
CA ALA A 61 -6.28 -5.20 -3.36
C ALA A 61 -7.63 -4.80 -2.76
N SER A 62 -8.27 -5.77 -2.11
CA SER A 62 -9.53 -5.65 -1.37
C SER A 62 -9.29 -5.95 0.11
N PRO A 63 -10.18 -5.49 1.00
CA PRO A 63 -10.13 -5.87 2.40
C PRO A 63 -10.12 -7.41 2.53
N GLY A 64 -9.18 -7.95 3.29
CA GLY A 64 -9.02 -9.40 3.45
C GLY A 64 -7.96 -10.03 2.55
N ASP A 65 -7.50 -9.34 1.50
CA ASP A 65 -6.47 -9.89 0.61
C ASP A 65 -5.13 -10.08 1.31
N VAL A 66 -4.39 -11.11 0.89
CA VAL A 66 -3.01 -11.37 1.29
C VAL A 66 -2.06 -10.81 0.23
N VAL A 67 -0.95 -10.19 0.65
CA VAL A 67 0.05 -9.58 -0.24
C VAL A 67 1.38 -10.30 -0.10
N TRP A 68 1.98 -10.68 -1.23
CA TRP A 68 3.32 -11.27 -1.30
C TRP A 68 4.13 -10.66 -2.45
N GLY A 69 5.02 -9.73 -2.09
CA GLY A 69 6.01 -9.14 -2.99
C GLY A 69 5.46 -8.18 -4.04
N ALA A 70 4.16 -7.88 -4.02
CA ALA A 70 3.56 -6.89 -4.89
C ALA A 70 4.01 -5.47 -4.52
N GLY A 71 3.90 -4.56 -5.48
CA GLY A 71 4.24 -3.16 -5.35
C GLY A 71 3.09 -2.22 -5.72
N ILE A 72 3.27 -0.95 -5.40
CA ILE A 72 2.35 0.12 -5.78
C ILE A 72 2.63 0.61 -7.21
N ASN A 73 1.56 1.01 -7.90
CA ASN A 73 1.63 1.71 -9.18
C ASN A 73 1.63 3.24 -8.97
N GLY A 74 2.75 3.88 -9.27
CA GLY A 74 2.90 5.33 -9.10
C GLY A 74 2.07 6.20 -10.07
N LYS A 75 1.40 5.62 -11.07
CA LYS A 75 0.56 6.36 -12.03
C LYS A 75 -0.89 6.53 -11.59
N VAL A 76 -1.36 5.70 -10.66
CA VAL A 76 -2.77 5.66 -10.26
C VAL A 76 -2.92 6.11 -8.82
N ARG A 77 -4.09 6.68 -8.50
CA ARG A 77 -4.48 6.94 -7.11
C ARG A 77 -4.46 5.63 -6.34
N GLN A 78 -3.93 5.67 -5.13
CA GLN A 78 -3.88 4.48 -4.27
C GLN A 78 -4.93 4.64 -3.18
N ARG A 79 -6.05 3.94 -3.34
CA ARG A 79 -6.94 3.69 -2.21
C ARG A 79 -6.46 2.42 -1.54
N VAL A 80 -5.54 2.56 -0.58
CA VAL A 80 -5.11 1.43 0.25
C VAL A 80 -6.32 0.94 1.03
N ARG A 81 -6.85 -0.21 0.60
CA ARG A 81 -7.98 -0.86 1.26
C ARG A 81 -7.49 -1.60 2.50
N TYR A 82 -8.29 -1.62 3.55
CA TYR A 82 -7.93 -2.12 4.87
C TYR A 82 -9.07 -2.97 5.46
N PRO A 83 -8.78 -4.11 6.10
CA PRO A 83 -7.44 -4.66 6.40
C PRO A 83 -6.78 -5.39 5.22
N LEU A 84 -5.45 -5.49 5.24
CA LEU A 84 -4.65 -6.36 4.37
C LEU A 84 -3.73 -7.20 5.23
N ASP A 85 -3.45 -8.42 4.78
CA ASP A 85 -2.41 -9.28 5.35
C ASP A 85 -1.15 -9.20 4.47
N VAL A 86 -0.15 -8.43 4.89
CA VAL A 86 1.05 -8.19 4.09
C VAL A 86 2.20 -9.05 4.57
N ARG A 87 2.65 -10.00 3.74
CA ARG A 87 3.76 -10.91 4.06
C ARG A 87 5.10 -10.39 3.57
N SER A 88 5.10 -9.72 2.43
CA SER A 88 6.26 -9.04 1.86
C SER A 88 5.78 -8.03 0.81
N VAL A 89 6.63 -7.08 0.47
CA VAL A 89 6.37 -6.11 -0.61
C VAL A 89 7.61 -5.95 -1.47
N ARG A 90 7.45 -5.41 -2.68
CA ARG A 90 8.58 -5.23 -3.60
C ARG A 90 9.72 -4.41 -3.01
N GLY A 91 9.41 -3.39 -2.20
CA GLY A 91 10.42 -2.52 -1.62
C GLY A 91 9.91 -1.50 -0.59
N PRO A 92 10.83 -0.65 -0.08
CA PRO A 92 10.56 0.25 1.03
C PRO A 92 9.64 1.42 0.67
N LEU A 93 9.54 1.83 -0.61
CA LEU A 93 8.58 2.88 -1.01
C LEU A 93 7.16 2.36 -0.89
N THR A 94 6.91 1.13 -1.37
CA THR A 94 5.60 0.47 -1.21
C THR A 94 5.28 0.28 0.27
N ARG A 95 6.25 -0.21 1.06
CA ARG A 95 6.08 -0.37 2.51
C ARG A 95 5.70 0.95 3.20
N ALA A 96 6.39 2.04 2.87
CA ALA A 96 6.14 3.33 3.47
C ALA A 96 4.71 3.84 3.19
N VAL A 97 4.17 3.64 2.00
CA VAL A 97 2.79 4.03 1.68
C VAL A 97 1.78 3.21 2.50
N LEU A 98 1.97 1.89 2.58
CA LEU A 98 1.08 1.00 3.33
C LEU A 98 1.10 1.32 4.84
N LEU A 99 2.29 1.46 5.42
CA LEU A 99 2.45 1.89 6.82
C LEU A 99 1.85 3.27 7.08
N GLY A 100 2.02 4.21 6.14
CA GLY A 100 1.44 5.55 6.23
C GLY A 100 -0.09 5.54 6.28
N ASN A 101 -0.70 4.53 5.64
CA ASN A 101 -2.14 4.26 5.66
C ASN A 101 -2.56 3.31 6.81
N GLY A 102 -1.64 2.95 7.70
CA GLY A 102 -1.89 2.10 8.87
C GLY A 102 -2.10 0.63 8.57
N VAL A 103 -1.46 0.11 7.51
CA VAL A 103 -1.35 -1.31 7.22
C VAL A 103 -0.01 -1.80 7.77
N GLY A 104 -0.01 -2.86 8.57
CA GLY A 104 1.21 -3.48 9.07
C GLY A 104 1.95 -4.19 7.95
N VAL A 105 3.26 -3.94 7.82
CA VAL A 105 4.09 -4.52 6.75
C VAL A 105 5.44 -4.93 7.34
N PRO A 106 5.87 -6.20 7.21
CA PRO A 106 7.20 -6.62 7.66
C PRO A 106 8.30 -6.04 6.75
N GLU A 107 9.54 -6.00 7.25
CA GLU A 107 10.71 -5.61 6.47
C GLU A 107 11.23 -6.76 5.59
N VAL A 108 10.33 -7.36 4.81
CA VAL A 108 10.67 -8.38 3.81
C VAL A 108 10.46 -7.76 2.43
N TYR A 109 11.58 -7.49 1.76
CA TYR A 109 11.63 -6.80 0.48
C TYR A 109 12.08 -7.70 -0.66
N GLY A 110 11.59 -7.40 -1.85
CA GLY A 110 12.01 -8.01 -3.09
C GLY A 110 10.83 -8.51 -3.92
N ASP A 111 11.07 -8.63 -5.21
CA ASP A 111 10.09 -9.20 -6.15
C ASP A 111 10.21 -10.74 -6.13
N PRO A 112 9.10 -11.49 -5.97
CA PRO A 112 9.13 -12.95 -5.95
C PRO A 112 9.71 -13.60 -7.21
N ALA A 113 9.79 -12.88 -8.34
CA ALA A 113 10.50 -13.36 -9.53
C ALA A 113 11.98 -13.67 -9.29
N LEU A 114 12.57 -13.18 -8.19
CA LEU A 114 13.90 -13.58 -7.72
C LEU A 114 14.00 -15.09 -7.38
N LEU A 115 12.87 -15.77 -7.14
CA LEU A 115 12.82 -17.20 -6.87
C LEU A 115 12.84 -18.08 -8.14
N MET A 116 12.79 -17.47 -9.33
CA MET A 116 12.74 -18.19 -10.60
C MET A 116 13.86 -19.24 -10.77
N PRO A 117 15.14 -18.97 -10.48
CA PRO A 117 16.20 -19.97 -10.62
C PRO A 117 16.03 -21.18 -9.70
N THR A 118 15.53 -20.95 -8.48
CA THR A 118 15.31 -22.01 -7.47
C THR A 118 14.10 -22.87 -7.82
N LEU A 119 13.03 -22.25 -8.33
CA LEU A 119 11.78 -22.94 -8.67
C LEU A 119 11.81 -23.62 -10.04
N PHE A 120 12.65 -23.12 -10.95
CA PHE A 120 12.79 -23.64 -12.32
C PHE A 120 14.26 -23.92 -12.68
N PRO A 121 14.95 -24.82 -11.95
CA PRO A 121 16.39 -25.11 -12.16
C PRO A 121 16.67 -25.81 -13.50
N SER A 122 15.64 -26.26 -14.21
CA SER A 122 15.73 -26.82 -15.56
C SER A 122 15.91 -25.77 -16.64
N ILE A 123 15.67 -24.48 -16.36
CA ILE A 123 15.90 -23.41 -17.32
C ILE A 123 17.39 -23.43 -17.71
N ARG A 124 17.65 -23.60 -19.00
CA ARG A 124 19.00 -23.55 -19.57
C ARG A 124 19.21 -22.15 -20.16
N PRO A 125 20.35 -21.50 -19.88
CA PRO A 125 20.72 -20.25 -20.55
C PRO A 125 20.59 -20.39 -22.07
N GLY A 126 19.72 -19.59 -22.68
CA GLY A 126 19.48 -19.58 -24.12
C GLY A 126 19.96 -18.27 -24.71
N GLY A 127 21.01 -18.26 -25.54
CA GLY A 127 21.51 -17.00 -26.09
C GLY A 127 22.95 -17.09 -26.57
N THR A 128 23.48 -15.94 -27.00
CA THR A 128 24.84 -15.81 -27.54
C THR A 128 25.85 -15.27 -26.52
N GLY A 129 25.43 -14.98 -25.28
CA GLY A 129 26.23 -14.25 -24.30
C GLY A 129 26.40 -12.76 -24.59
N GLY A 130 25.73 -12.23 -25.63
CA GLY A 130 25.75 -10.81 -25.98
C GLY A 130 24.84 -9.94 -25.11
N MET A 131 24.75 -8.66 -25.46
CA MET A 131 23.79 -7.73 -24.85
C MET A 131 22.36 -8.10 -25.27
N LEU A 132 21.42 -7.90 -24.35
CA LEU A 132 20.00 -8.04 -24.58
C LEU A 132 19.28 -6.76 -24.19
N VAL A 133 18.42 -6.25 -25.07
CA VAL A 133 17.61 -5.05 -24.79
C VAL A 133 16.15 -5.45 -24.62
N VAL A 134 15.54 -5.16 -23.47
CA VAL A 134 14.14 -5.54 -23.18
C VAL A 134 13.26 -4.32 -22.90
N PRO A 135 12.44 -3.87 -23.86
CA PRO A 135 11.53 -2.75 -23.64
C PRO A 135 10.39 -3.12 -22.70
N ASN A 136 9.79 -2.11 -22.08
CA ASN A 136 8.48 -2.23 -21.45
C ASN A 136 7.40 -2.51 -22.51
N LEU A 137 6.32 -3.21 -22.14
CA LEU A 137 5.17 -3.45 -23.01
C LEU A 137 4.60 -2.16 -23.66
N ASN A 138 4.61 -1.06 -22.92
CA ASN A 138 4.10 0.23 -23.42
C ASN A 138 5.15 1.03 -24.22
N GLU A 139 6.29 0.42 -24.53
CA GLU A 139 7.46 1.03 -25.17
C GLU A 139 8.10 0.11 -26.21
N LEU A 140 7.35 -0.82 -26.82
CA LEU A 140 7.89 -1.80 -27.76
C LEU A 140 8.65 -1.16 -28.93
N ASP A 141 8.16 -0.03 -29.44
CA ASP A 141 8.75 0.67 -30.58
C ASP A 141 9.93 1.58 -30.20
N ARG A 142 10.29 1.65 -28.91
CA ARG A 142 11.34 2.55 -28.42
C ARG A 142 12.75 2.09 -28.83
N VAL A 143 12.94 0.80 -28.99
CA VAL A 143 14.22 0.16 -29.29
C VAL A 143 14.00 -0.87 -30.38
N SER A 144 14.94 -0.95 -31.32
CA SER A 144 14.91 -1.91 -32.44
C SER A 144 16.33 -2.42 -32.69
N GLY A 145 16.44 -3.64 -33.20
CA GLY A 145 17.72 -4.33 -33.39
C GLY A 145 17.62 -5.83 -33.13
N ASP A 146 18.64 -6.58 -33.52
CA ASP A 146 18.71 -8.05 -33.34
C ASP A 146 18.88 -8.44 -31.86
N GLU A 147 19.37 -7.51 -31.04
CA GLU A 147 19.54 -7.63 -29.60
C GLU A 147 18.25 -7.39 -28.80
N VAL A 148 17.17 -6.93 -29.46
CA VAL A 148 15.92 -6.60 -28.78
C VAL A 148 15.10 -7.87 -28.55
N LEU A 149 14.72 -8.11 -27.29
CA LEU A 149 13.80 -9.16 -26.91
C LEU A 149 12.46 -8.56 -26.50
N SER A 150 11.40 -9.00 -27.18
CA SER A 150 10.04 -8.63 -26.80
C SER A 150 9.69 -9.11 -25.39
N PRO A 151 9.02 -8.29 -24.54
CA PRO A 151 8.46 -8.73 -23.26
C PRO A 151 7.17 -9.54 -23.42
N LEU A 152 6.80 -9.92 -24.64
CA LEU A 152 5.59 -10.69 -24.92
C LEU A 152 5.94 -12.15 -25.18
N GLY A 153 5.27 -13.07 -24.49
CA GLY A 153 5.44 -14.51 -24.69
C GLY A 153 5.60 -15.32 -23.40
N ASP A 154 6.11 -16.54 -23.56
CA ASP A 154 6.32 -17.48 -22.46
C ASP A 154 7.36 -16.96 -21.46
N PRO A 155 7.00 -16.79 -20.16
CA PRO A 155 7.94 -16.35 -19.13
C PRO A 155 9.17 -17.24 -18.99
N LEU A 156 9.05 -18.55 -19.17
CA LEU A 156 10.19 -19.47 -19.02
C LEU A 156 11.18 -19.31 -20.18
N ALA A 157 10.68 -19.19 -21.42
CA ALA A 157 11.51 -18.92 -22.59
C ALA A 157 12.21 -17.55 -22.51
N ILE A 158 11.51 -16.51 -22.05
CA ILE A 158 12.10 -15.18 -21.85
C ILE A 158 13.15 -15.20 -20.73
N ALA A 159 12.87 -15.91 -19.62
CA ALA A 159 13.85 -16.11 -18.55
C ALA A 159 15.11 -16.84 -19.05
N ALA A 160 14.96 -17.87 -19.89
CA ALA A 160 16.08 -18.57 -20.53
C ALA A 160 16.92 -17.61 -21.40
N ARG A 161 16.27 -16.72 -22.16
CA ARG A 161 16.92 -15.69 -22.99
C ARG A 161 17.73 -14.70 -22.17
N ILE A 162 17.17 -14.24 -21.05
CA ILE A 162 17.83 -13.34 -20.11
C ILE A 162 19.03 -14.05 -19.45
N ALA A 163 18.83 -15.27 -18.93
CA ALA A 163 19.89 -16.07 -18.31
C ALA A 163 21.06 -16.40 -19.24
N GLY A 164 20.85 -16.41 -20.56
CA GLY A 164 21.87 -16.62 -21.59
C GLY A 164 22.52 -15.35 -22.15
N SER A 165 22.20 -14.17 -21.60
CA SER A 165 22.79 -12.90 -22.01
C SER A 165 24.00 -12.52 -21.16
N GLY A 166 24.89 -11.69 -21.68
CA GLY A 166 26.06 -11.17 -20.94
C GLY A 166 25.78 -9.82 -20.26
N PHE A 167 24.80 -9.06 -20.76
CA PHE A 167 24.41 -7.77 -20.20
C PHE A 167 22.97 -7.43 -20.60
N VAL A 168 22.12 -7.03 -19.64
CA VAL A 168 20.71 -6.67 -19.89
C VAL A 168 20.51 -5.17 -19.76
N VAL A 169 20.02 -4.54 -20.82
CA VAL A 169 19.55 -3.15 -20.80
C VAL A 169 18.03 -3.16 -20.94
N ALA A 170 17.29 -2.59 -20.00
CA ALA A 170 15.83 -2.76 -20.05
C ALA A 170 15.04 -1.57 -19.50
N SER A 171 13.91 -1.27 -20.16
CA SER A 171 12.82 -0.50 -19.55
C SER A 171 11.72 -1.43 -18.98
N SER A 172 11.76 -2.74 -19.23
CA SER A 172 10.94 -3.71 -18.49
C SER A 172 11.51 -3.98 -17.09
N LEU A 173 10.71 -3.73 -16.04
CA LEU A 173 11.14 -4.00 -14.66
C LEU A 173 11.42 -5.49 -14.44
N HIS A 174 10.51 -6.37 -14.84
CA HIS A 174 10.70 -7.81 -14.61
C HIS A 174 11.90 -8.37 -15.38
N ALA A 175 12.32 -7.74 -16.49
CA ALA A 175 13.56 -8.14 -17.15
C ALA A 175 14.79 -7.84 -16.29
N LEU A 176 14.79 -6.70 -15.59
CA LEU A 176 15.83 -6.33 -14.62
C LEU A 176 15.81 -7.27 -13.40
N VAL A 177 14.62 -7.60 -12.89
CA VAL A 177 14.46 -8.54 -11.77
C VAL A 177 14.97 -9.93 -12.15
N LEU A 178 14.62 -10.44 -13.33
CA LEU A 178 15.14 -11.72 -13.81
C LEU A 178 16.65 -11.68 -14.05
N ALA A 179 17.19 -10.56 -14.56
CA ALA A 179 18.63 -10.40 -14.68
C ALA A 179 19.32 -10.53 -13.32
N ASP A 180 18.81 -9.85 -12.27
CA ASP A 180 19.32 -10.02 -10.91
C ASP A 180 19.17 -11.47 -10.40
N ALA A 181 18.03 -12.11 -10.64
CA ALA A 181 17.77 -13.49 -10.22
C ALA A 181 18.80 -14.47 -10.80
N TYR A 182 19.15 -14.33 -12.08
CA TYR A 182 20.13 -15.17 -12.77
C TYR A 182 21.58 -14.67 -12.66
N GLY A 183 21.83 -13.59 -11.89
CA GLY A 183 23.18 -13.03 -11.73
C GLY A 183 23.73 -12.35 -12.98
N ILE A 184 22.86 -11.92 -13.89
CA ILE A 184 23.23 -11.25 -15.14
C ILE A 184 23.37 -9.74 -14.89
N PRO A 185 24.52 -9.12 -15.24
CA PRO A 185 24.69 -7.69 -15.08
C PRO A 185 23.62 -6.91 -15.86
N SER A 186 23.07 -5.85 -15.29
CA SER A 186 22.00 -5.09 -15.94
C SER A 186 22.03 -3.58 -15.68
N ARG A 187 21.37 -2.82 -16.55
CA ARG A 187 21.21 -1.37 -16.43
C ARG A 187 19.79 -0.94 -16.83
N PRO A 188 19.04 -0.23 -15.97
CA PRO A 188 17.72 0.27 -16.33
C PRO A 188 17.81 1.43 -17.32
N LEU A 189 16.88 1.46 -18.27
CA LEU A 189 16.57 2.65 -19.06
C LEU A 189 15.56 3.53 -18.33
N VAL A 190 15.67 4.85 -18.47
CA VAL A 190 14.68 5.81 -17.98
C VAL A 190 13.32 5.46 -18.56
N PRO A 191 12.30 5.11 -17.76
CA PRO A 191 10.97 4.78 -18.29
C PRO A 191 10.29 6.04 -18.85
N VAL A 192 9.58 5.88 -19.97
CA VAL A 192 8.81 6.95 -20.63
C VAL A 192 7.31 6.76 -20.35
N ALA A 193 6.82 5.52 -20.45
CA ALA A 193 5.41 5.19 -20.25
C ALA A 193 5.05 4.87 -18.79
N GLU A 194 6.07 4.67 -17.94
CA GLU A 194 5.91 4.18 -16.57
C GLU A 194 6.47 5.17 -15.55
N HIS A 195 5.81 5.27 -14.39
CA HIS A 195 6.34 6.08 -13.30
C HIS A 195 7.59 5.40 -12.71
N PRO A 196 8.69 6.13 -12.42
CA PRO A 196 9.95 5.54 -11.97
C PRO A 196 9.85 4.85 -10.60
N LEU A 197 8.81 5.17 -9.81
CA LEU A 197 8.55 4.60 -8.48
C LEU A 197 8.73 3.08 -8.44
N LYS A 198 8.19 2.31 -9.39
CA LYS A 198 8.27 0.84 -9.32
C LYS A 198 9.69 0.30 -9.42
N TYR A 199 10.53 0.96 -10.20
CA TYR A 199 11.93 0.59 -10.39
C TYR A 199 12.73 0.98 -9.15
N LEU A 200 12.57 2.21 -8.67
CA LEU A 200 13.27 2.71 -7.49
C LEU A 200 12.88 1.96 -6.22
N ASP A 201 11.62 1.55 -6.12
CA ASP A 201 11.11 0.71 -5.03
C ASP A 201 11.83 -0.64 -5.03
N TYR A 202 11.93 -1.31 -6.19
CA TYR A 202 12.68 -2.55 -6.33
C TYR A 202 14.19 -2.38 -6.03
N TYR A 203 14.84 -1.38 -6.64
CA TYR A 203 16.26 -1.13 -6.41
C TYR A 203 16.56 -0.79 -4.96
N ALA A 204 15.74 0.04 -4.30
CA ALA A 204 15.89 0.31 -2.87
C ALA A 204 15.65 -0.94 -2.01
N GLY A 205 14.68 -1.79 -2.36
CA GLY A 205 14.41 -3.07 -1.69
C GLY A 205 15.53 -4.10 -1.83
N THR A 206 16.47 -3.89 -2.75
CA THR A 206 17.61 -4.76 -3.03
C THR A 206 18.94 -4.06 -2.75
N GLY A 207 18.95 -3.09 -1.82
CA GLY A 207 20.16 -2.39 -1.34
C GLY A 207 20.69 -1.26 -2.24
N ARG A 208 20.02 -0.94 -3.34
CA ARG A 208 20.55 -0.11 -4.44
C ARG A 208 19.80 1.21 -4.62
N ALA A 209 19.62 1.97 -3.55
CA ALA A 209 18.85 3.23 -3.56
C ALA A 209 19.39 4.32 -4.52
N ARG A 210 20.66 4.27 -4.91
CA ARG A 210 21.34 5.25 -5.79
C ARG A 210 21.42 4.82 -7.26
N VAL A 211 20.45 4.03 -7.72
CA VAL A 211 20.45 3.53 -9.10
C VAL A 211 20.38 4.67 -10.12
N ALA A 212 21.32 4.67 -11.07
CA ALA A 212 21.30 5.56 -12.23
C ALA A 212 20.63 4.87 -13.43
N PHE A 213 19.72 5.59 -14.08
CA PHE A 213 18.99 5.13 -15.25
C PHE A 213 19.64 5.73 -16.50
N ALA A 214 19.86 4.91 -17.52
CA ALA A 214 20.38 5.37 -18.80
C ALA A 214 19.26 5.90 -19.70
N ARG A 215 19.52 6.96 -20.47
CA ARG A 215 18.54 7.54 -21.42
C ARG A 215 18.53 6.79 -22.74
N SER A 216 19.64 6.15 -23.10
CA SER A 216 19.81 5.33 -24.30
C SER A 216 20.59 4.06 -24.00
N VAL A 217 20.61 3.13 -24.96
CA VAL A 217 21.42 1.91 -24.89
C VAL A 217 22.93 2.24 -24.85
N ASP A 218 23.40 3.19 -25.65
CA ASP A 218 24.80 3.63 -25.64
C ASP A 218 25.22 4.20 -24.28
N GLU A 219 24.36 5.01 -23.65
CA GLU A 219 24.61 5.51 -22.31
C GLU A 219 24.59 4.37 -21.27
N ALA A 220 23.75 3.35 -21.46
CA ALA A 220 23.72 2.18 -20.58
C ALA A 220 25.04 1.39 -20.64
N ILE A 221 25.60 1.24 -21.83
CA ILE A 221 26.92 0.61 -22.05
C ILE A 221 28.01 1.45 -21.37
N ALA A 222 27.99 2.77 -21.57
CA ALA A 222 28.98 3.66 -20.98
C ALA A 222 28.94 3.69 -19.44
N LEU A 223 27.75 3.63 -18.85
CA LEU A 223 27.55 3.58 -17.39
C LEU A 223 27.89 2.21 -16.79
N GLY A 224 27.88 1.15 -17.58
CA GLY A 224 28.06 -0.23 -17.11
C GLY A 224 26.93 -0.74 -16.22
N PRO A 225 27.07 -1.92 -15.61
CA PRO A 225 26.00 -2.54 -14.81
C PRO A 225 25.78 -1.86 -13.47
N VAL A 226 24.55 -1.94 -12.96
CA VAL A 226 24.24 -1.65 -11.56
C VAL A 226 24.98 -2.67 -10.68
N ALA A 227 25.35 -2.29 -9.46
CA ALA A 227 25.84 -3.24 -8.48
C ALA A 227 24.87 -4.44 -8.31
N PRO A 228 25.38 -5.64 -7.97
CA PRO A 228 24.55 -6.80 -7.70
C PRO A 228 23.49 -6.54 -6.62
N ALA A 229 22.34 -7.21 -6.73
CA ALA A 229 21.27 -7.11 -5.74
C ALA A 229 21.71 -7.64 -4.37
N GLU A 230 21.48 -6.86 -3.32
CA GLU A 230 21.63 -7.27 -1.92
C GLU A 230 20.23 -7.62 -1.39
N VAL A 231 19.86 -8.90 -1.43
CA VAL A 231 18.50 -9.34 -1.09
C VAL A 231 18.51 -10.72 -0.43
N ASP A 232 17.75 -10.85 0.66
CA ASP A 232 17.49 -12.14 1.31
C ASP A 232 16.36 -12.87 0.56
N VAL A 233 16.73 -13.60 -0.49
CA VAL A 233 15.81 -14.39 -1.30
C VAL A 233 15.07 -15.45 -0.46
N GLU A 234 15.71 -15.98 0.58
CA GLU A 234 15.07 -16.96 1.46
C GLU A 234 13.99 -16.32 2.33
N ALA A 235 14.15 -15.06 2.75
CA ALA A 235 13.09 -14.34 3.44
C ALA A 235 11.85 -14.15 2.55
N ILE A 236 12.04 -13.87 1.26
CA ILE A 236 10.93 -13.78 0.30
C ILE A 236 10.22 -15.14 0.17
N ALA A 237 10.99 -16.23 0.07
CA ALA A 237 10.45 -17.59 0.01
C ALA A 237 9.67 -17.96 1.29
N ARG A 238 10.24 -17.69 2.47
CA ARG A 238 9.59 -17.95 3.78
C ARG A 238 8.33 -17.11 3.98
N ALA A 239 8.25 -15.93 3.37
CA ALA A 239 7.08 -15.07 3.42
C ALA A 239 5.92 -15.57 2.53
N PHE A 240 6.12 -16.60 1.69
CA PHE A 240 5.03 -17.15 0.90
C PHE A 240 3.91 -17.68 1.83
N PRO A 241 2.65 -17.28 1.61
CA PRO A 241 1.55 -17.58 2.52
C PRO A 241 0.98 -19.00 2.32
N HIS A 242 1.76 -20.02 2.69
CA HIS A 242 1.33 -21.42 2.60
C HIS A 242 0.04 -21.72 3.39
N ASP A 243 -0.26 -20.94 4.42
CA ASP A 243 -1.46 -21.05 5.25
C ASP A 243 -2.77 -20.82 4.49
N LEU A 244 -2.72 -20.11 3.34
CA LEU A 244 -3.88 -19.95 2.46
C LEU A 244 -4.40 -21.29 1.94
N TRP A 245 -3.52 -22.26 1.71
CA TRP A 245 -3.87 -23.63 1.29
C TRP A 245 -3.99 -24.62 2.45
N GLY A 246 -3.85 -24.16 3.69
CA GLY A 246 -3.91 -24.99 4.91
C GLY A 246 -5.22 -24.87 5.68
N GLY A 247 -6.17 -24.03 5.24
CA GLY A 247 -7.48 -23.84 5.89
C GLY A 247 -7.45 -22.99 7.18
N SER A 248 -6.35 -22.28 7.44
CA SER A 248 -6.21 -21.42 8.63
C SER A 248 -5.54 -20.09 8.27
N ALA A 249 -6.21 -19.28 7.45
CA ALA A 249 -5.78 -17.91 7.21
C ALA A 249 -5.75 -17.14 8.54
N ALA A 250 -4.64 -16.44 8.81
CA ALA A 250 -4.51 -15.64 10.02
C ALA A 250 -5.61 -14.56 10.07
N LYS A 251 -6.20 -14.33 11.25
CA LYS A 251 -7.11 -13.19 11.44
C LYS A 251 -6.30 -11.89 11.33
N GLN A 252 -6.71 -11.02 10.43
CA GLN A 252 -6.11 -9.71 10.23
C GLN A 252 -6.49 -8.78 11.38
N ASP A 253 -5.53 -7.98 11.86
CA ASP A 253 -5.84 -6.87 12.75
C ASP A 253 -6.52 -5.76 11.93
N ASP A 254 -7.83 -5.60 12.14
CA ASP A 254 -8.67 -4.58 11.52
C ASP A 254 -8.97 -3.39 12.46
N SER A 255 -8.32 -3.33 13.62
CA SER A 255 -8.61 -2.36 14.68
C SER A 255 -7.85 -1.03 14.56
N SER A 256 -6.86 -0.98 13.67
CA SER A 256 -5.89 0.14 13.57
C SER A 256 -5.24 0.47 14.92
N ALA A 257 -5.00 -0.55 15.76
CA ALA A 257 -4.39 -0.38 17.08
C ALA A 257 -3.03 0.30 16.97
N ASP A 258 -2.19 -0.14 16.03
CA ASP A 258 -0.80 0.35 15.92
C ASP A 258 -0.63 1.51 14.92
N PHE A 259 -1.73 2.19 14.56
CA PHE A 259 -1.74 3.23 13.51
C PHE A 259 -0.63 4.29 13.70
N SER A 260 -0.48 4.84 14.90
CA SER A 260 0.56 5.84 15.18
C SER A 260 1.98 5.28 15.08
N ALA A 261 2.19 4.01 15.43
CA ALA A 261 3.49 3.37 15.30
C ALA A 261 3.83 3.15 13.83
N GLN A 262 2.88 2.63 13.04
CA GLN A 262 3.02 2.43 11.60
C GLN A 262 3.30 3.75 10.88
N ARG A 263 2.58 4.84 11.22
CA ARG A 263 2.83 6.17 10.63
C ARG A 263 4.21 6.73 10.95
N ARG A 264 4.72 6.54 12.18
CA ARG A 264 6.10 6.93 12.52
C ARG A 264 7.12 6.11 11.75
N GLU A 265 6.86 4.81 11.58
CA GLU A 265 7.74 3.93 10.83
C GLU A 265 7.77 4.27 9.34
N SER A 266 6.60 4.56 8.75
CA SER A 266 6.49 5.13 7.39
C SER A 266 7.36 6.36 7.22
N TRP A 267 7.30 7.29 8.18
CA TRP A 267 8.11 8.50 8.15
C TRP A 267 9.62 8.19 8.21
N ARG A 268 10.06 7.32 9.13
CA ARG A 268 11.46 6.91 9.25
C ARG A 268 11.99 6.21 8.00
N ALA A 269 11.18 5.35 7.38
CA ALA A 269 11.54 4.65 6.14
C ALA A 269 11.76 5.65 5.00
N ARG A 270 10.88 6.65 4.86
CA ARG A 270 11.01 7.71 3.85
C ARG A 270 12.22 8.60 4.09
N GLU A 271 12.47 8.99 5.34
CA GLU A 271 13.65 9.79 5.71
C GLU A 271 14.94 9.03 5.42
N SER A 272 15.03 7.77 5.84
CA SER A 272 16.19 6.91 5.58
C SER A 272 16.44 6.75 4.08
N LEU A 273 15.38 6.57 3.29
CA LEU A 273 15.50 6.44 1.85
C LEU A 273 15.90 7.77 1.19
N ALA A 274 15.37 8.90 1.62
CA ALA A 274 15.77 10.21 1.11
C ALA A 274 17.26 10.48 1.36
N LEU A 275 17.77 10.12 2.55
CA LEU A 275 19.20 10.18 2.86
C LEU A 275 20.03 9.23 2.00
N ALA A 276 19.55 8.00 1.79
CA ALA A 276 20.23 7.00 0.96
C ALA A 276 20.31 7.43 -0.51
N VAL A 277 19.22 7.97 -1.06
CA VAL A 277 19.14 8.54 -2.42
C VAL A 277 20.10 9.71 -2.60
N GLY A 278 20.19 10.59 -1.59
CA GLY A 278 21.16 11.68 -1.55
C GLY A 278 20.73 12.93 -2.32
N ARG A 279 21.50 14.02 -2.16
CA ARG A 279 21.17 15.35 -2.72
C ARG A 279 21.29 15.40 -4.24
N ASP A 280 22.29 14.71 -4.79
CA ASP A 280 22.59 14.73 -6.24
C ASP A 280 21.79 13.65 -7.00
N ALA A 281 20.66 13.24 -6.43
CA ALA A 281 19.84 12.19 -6.99
C ALA A 281 19.18 12.63 -8.30
N PRO A 282 18.97 11.69 -9.24
CA PRO A 282 18.19 11.97 -10.44
C PRO A 282 16.77 12.43 -10.11
N ASP A 283 16.18 13.26 -10.99
CA ASP A 283 14.79 13.74 -10.85
C ASP A 283 13.78 12.60 -10.64
N SER A 284 14.02 11.44 -11.25
CA SER A 284 13.17 10.26 -11.11
C SER A 284 13.09 9.76 -9.66
N ALA A 285 14.18 9.87 -8.89
CA ALA A 285 14.22 9.51 -7.48
C ALA A 285 13.45 10.50 -6.61
N ALA A 286 13.63 11.80 -6.84
CA ALA A 286 12.85 12.84 -6.18
C ALA A 286 11.35 12.71 -6.48
N GLN A 287 10.99 12.45 -7.74
CA GLN A 287 9.60 12.21 -8.17
C GLN A 287 8.98 10.99 -7.47
N ALA A 288 9.74 9.91 -7.26
CA ALA A 288 9.24 8.74 -6.56
C ALA A 288 8.98 8.99 -5.07
N LEU A 289 9.87 9.72 -4.39
CA LEU A 289 9.68 10.11 -2.99
C LEU A 289 8.47 11.04 -2.84
N LEU A 290 8.36 12.07 -3.69
CA LEU A 290 7.20 12.96 -3.71
C LEU A 290 5.90 12.19 -3.98
N ARG A 291 5.95 11.22 -4.91
CA ARG A 291 4.79 10.37 -5.20
C ARG A 291 4.37 9.57 -3.97
N VAL A 292 5.30 9.01 -3.20
CA VAL A 292 4.97 8.31 -1.96
C VAL A 292 4.27 9.24 -0.96
N ASP A 293 4.74 10.46 -0.79
CA ASP A 293 4.09 11.44 0.09
C ASP A 293 2.67 11.80 -0.37
N GLN A 294 2.49 12.00 -1.68
CA GLN A 294 1.17 12.24 -2.26
C GLN A 294 0.21 11.08 -1.97
N LEU A 295 0.65 9.83 -2.15
CA LEU A 295 -0.17 8.65 -1.93
C LEU A 295 -0.54 8.44 -0.46
N ILE A 296 0.31 8.86 0.48
CA ILE A 296 -0.03 8.85 1.91
C ILE A 296 -1.04 9.97 2.22
N ALA A 297 -0.86 11.14 1.62
CA ALA A 297 -1.74 12.30 1.81
C ALA A 297 -3.13 12.14 1.16
N GLU A 298 -3.35 11.11 0.33
CA GLU A 298 -4.68 10.76 -0.18
C GLU A 298 -5.63 10.27 0.92
N GLN A 299 -5.10 9.84 2.09
CA GLN A 299 -5.92 9.55 3.26
C GLN A 299 -6.49 10.83 3.88
N SER A 300 -7.76 10.79 4.29
CA SER A 300 -8.39 11.90 5.02
C SER A 300 -7.59 12.23 6.29
N GLY A 301 -7.16 13.49 6.42
CA GLY A 301 -6.48 13.99 7.62
C GLY A 301 -7.35 13.86 8.87
N ASP A 302 -8.65 14.13 8.75
CA ASP A 302 -9.62 13.99 9.86
C ASP A 302 -9.73 12.53 10.33
N LEU A 303 -9.73 11.57 9.40
CA LEU A 303 -9.69 10.15 9.75
C LEU A 303 -8.38 9.79 10.43
N ALA A 304 -7.24 10.22 9.85
CA ALA A 304 -5.92 9.91 10.39
C ALA A 304 -5.77 10.41 11.83
N GLU A 305 -6.28 11.61 12.14
CA GLU A 305 -6.29 12.16 13.51
C GLU A 305 -7.08 11.28 14.48
N VAL A 306 -8.28 10.82 14.09
CA VAL A 306 -9.08 9.91 14.92
C VAL A 306 -8.33 8.59 15.16
N LEU A 307 -7.74 8.01 14.12
CA LEU A 307 -6.99 6.76 14.22
C LEU A 307 -5.74 6.91 15.12
N GLU A 308 -5.03 8.03 15.03
CA GLU A 308 -3.91 8.35 15.91
C GLU A 308 -4.34 8.48 17.37
N LEU A 309 -5.41 9.22 17.64
CA LEU A 309 -5.94 9.40 19.00
C LEU A 309 -6.47 8.12 19.62
N CYS A 310 -6.95 7.18 18.79
CA CYS A 310 -7.37 5.87 19.26
C CYS A 310 -6.18 4.94 19.49
N SER A 311 -5.06 5.07 18.77
CA SER A 311 -3.95 4.10 18.72
C SER A 311 -3.32 3.73 20.08
N THR A 312 -2.69 2.55 20.13
CA THR A 312 -1.92 2.06 21.28
C THR A 312 -0.71 2.97 21.55
N GLY A 313 -0.37 3.14 22.83
CA GLY A 313 0.71 4.04 23.25
C GLY A 313 0.34 5.53 23.23
N ALA A 314 -0.82 5.93 22.70
CA ALA A 314 -1.43 7.22 22.96
C ALA A 314 -2.42 7.08 24.12
N ALA A 315 -2.34 7.97 25.12
CA ALA A 315 -3.40 8.07 26.13
C ALA A 315 -4.63 8.70 25.46
N PRO A 316 -5.75 7.97 25.31
CA PRO A 316 -6.89 8.50 24.57
C PRO A 316 -7.50 9.67 25.35
N ARG A 317 -7.53 10.84 24.71
CA ARG A 317 -8.02 12.09 25.30
C ARG A 317 -9.43 12.36 24.79
N GLY A 318 -10.42 12.31 25.69
CA GLY A 318 -11.84 12.45 25.33
C GLY A 318 -12.15 13.69 24.51
N ALA A 319 -11.80 14.88 25.00
CA ALA A 319 -12.13 16.14 24.30
C ALA A 319 -11.51 16.25 22.89
N PRO A 320 -10.19 16.04 22.67
CA PRO A 320 -9.60 15.99 21.33
C PRO A 320 -10.22 14.92 20.43
N LEU A 321 -10.43 13.70 20.95
CA LEU A 321 -11.03 12.61 20.16
C LEU A 321 -12.46 12.93 19.74
N ASN A 322 -13.26 13.52 20.63
CA ASN A 322 -14.62 13.94 20.33
C ASN A 322 -14.66 15.04 19.26
N ALA A 323 -13.72 16.00 19.31
CA ALA A 323 -13.59 17.04 18.31
C ALA A 323 -13.20 16.47 16.94
N ALA A 324 -12.16 15.63 16.89
CA ALA A 324 -11.70 14.97 15.67
C ALA A 324 -12.80 14.08 15.05
N ALA A 325 -13.48 13.28 15.86
CA ALA A 325 -14.57 12.42 15.41
C ALA A 325 -15.74 13.23 14.83
N ARG A 326 -16.11 14.35 15.47
CA ARG A 326 -17.14 15.25 14.94
C ARG A 326 -16.73 15.88 13.62
N THR A 327 -15.50 16.37 13.51
CA THR A 327 -14.95 16.96 12.27
C THR A 327 -14.96 15.96 11.13
N TYR A 328 -14.49 14.72 11.37
CA TYR A 328 -14.55 13.65 10.38
C TYR A 328 -15.98 13.40 9.92
N LEU A 329 -16.93 13.24 10.84
CA LEU A 329 -18.33 12.96 10.50
C LEU A 329 -18.99 14.11 9.72
N ASP A 330 -18.73 15.35 10.11
CA ASP A 330 -19.28 16.55 9.45
C ASP A 330 -18.80 16.67 7.99
N ARG A 331 -17.49 16.53 7.77
CA ARG A 331 -16.82 16.82 6.49
C ARG A 331 -16.69 15.64 5.54
N SER A 332 -16.74 14.40 6.04
CA SER A 332 -16.57 13.21 5.20
C SER A 332 -17.88 12.76 4.56
N GLU A 333 -17.77 12.32 3.32
CA GLU A 333 -18.84 11.57 2.65
C GLU A 333 -18.88 10.11 3.14
N PRO A 334 -20.07 9.48 3.20
CA PRO A 334 -20.20 8.09 3.56
C PRO A 334 -19.34 7.18 2.67
N HIS A 335 -18.51 6.34 3.31
CA HIS A 335 -17.67 5.39 2.59
C HIS A 335 -17.54 4.11 3.43
N GLY A 336 -18.29 3.06 3.06
CA GLY A 336 -18.55 1.90 3.91
C GLY A 336 -17.33 1.30 4.61
N GLU A 337 -16.23 1.09 3.88
CA GLU A 337 -14.99 0.52 4.43
C GLU A 337 -14.28 1.48 5.40
N THR A 338 -14.23 2.77 5.05
CA THR A 338 -13.58 3.82 5.84
C THR A 338 -14.37 4.10 7.11
N ASP A 339 -15.69 4.17 7.00
CA ASP A 339 -16.62 4.34 8.11
C ASP A 339 -16.57 3.13 9.06
N ALA A 340 -16.44 1.91 8.52
CA ALA A 340 -16.25 0.71 9.34
C ALA A 340 -14.93 0.76 10.12
N ARG A 341 -13.83 1.19 9.48
CA ARG A 341 -12.53 1.37 10.13
C ARG A 341 -12.59 2.43 11.25
N PHE A 342 -13.21 3.57 10.97
CA PHE A 342 -13.47 4.64 11.95
C PHE A 342 -14.27 4.14 13.16
N SER A 343 -15.38 3.42 12.92
CA SER A 343 -16.21 2.84 13.99
C SER A 343 -15.46 1.83 14.86
N ARG A 344 -14.64 0.97 14.25
CA ARG A 344 -13.83 -0.01 15.00
C ARG A 344 -12.81 0.67 15.92
N ALA A 345 -12.15 1.72 15.43
CA ALA A 345 -11.20 2.50 16.23
C ALA A 345 -11.86 3.13 17.47
N LEU A 346 -13.02 3.78 17.30
CA LEU A 346 -13.78 4.36 18.41
C LEU A 346 -14.26 3.29 19.39
N ARG A 347 -14.81 2.18 18.89
CA ARG A 347 -15.31 1.07 19.72
C ARG A 347 -14.24 0.53 20.66
N ARG A 348 -12.99 0.42 20.19
CA ARG A 348 -11.87 -0.09 20.99
C ARG A 348 -11.56 0.77 22.22
N VAL A 349 -11.77 2.08 22.13
CA VAL A 349 -11.47 3.03 23.21
C VAL A 349 -12.68 3.46 24.02
N ALA A 350 -13.89 3.13 23.57
CA ALA A 350 -15.16 3.59 24.18
C ALA A 350 -15.28 3.31 25.69
N ALA A 351 -14.77 2.18 26.18
CA ALA A 351 -14.83 1.84 27.61
C ALA A 351 -13.79 2.58 28.48
N LYS A 352 -12.82 3.25 27.86
CA LYS A 352 -11.66 3.89 28.53
C LYS A 352 -11.64 5.40 28.32
N THR A 353 -12.63 5.95 27.62
CA THR A 353 -12.61 7.34 27.17
C THR A 353 -14.03 7.88 27.19
N ASP A 354 -14.18 9.09 27.71
CA ASP A 354 -15.44 9.80 27.70
C ASP A 354 -15.78 10.29 26.28
N LEU A 355 -16.51 9.44 25.55
CA LEU A 355 -16.97 9.73 24.19
C LEU A 355 -18.29 10.51 24.24
N SER A 356 -18.41 11.53 23.37
CA SER A 356 -19.66 12.24 23.14
C SER A 356 -20.78 11.29 22.67
N VAL A 357 -22.04 11.73 22.71
CA VAL A 357 -23.17 10.97 22.15
C VAL A 357 -22.88 10.54 20.71
N ILE A 358 -22.42 11.48 19.88
CA ILE A 358 -22.01 11.24 18.49
C ILE A 358 -20.94 10.13 18.41
N GLY A 359 -19.88 10.21 19.22
CA GLY A 359 -18.80 9.23 19.24
C GLY A 359 -19.26 7.84 19.68
N ARG A 360 -20.14 7.77 20.68
CA ARG A 360 -20.74 6.51 21.15
C ARG A 360 -21.63 5.87 20.09
N VAL A 361 -22.48 6.65 19.41
CA VAL A 361 -23.30 6.18 18.28
C VAL A 361 -22.41 5.66 17.13
N ALA A 362 -21.35 6.40 16.80
CA ALA A 362 -20.39 5.98 15.78
C ALA A 362 -19.69 4.65 16.14
N ALA A 363 -19.34 4.44 17.40
CA ALA A 363 -18.72 3.19 17.88
C ALA A 363 -19.61 1.96 17.70
N THR A 364 -20.94 2.11 17.68
CA THR A 364 -21.87 1.00 17.38
C THR A 364 -21.93 0.64 15.90
N GLY A 365 -21.28 1.42 15.03
CA GLY A 365 -21.37 1.26 13.56
C GLY A 365 -22.52 2.03 12.91
N LYS A 366 -23.32 2.80 13.66
CA LYS A 366 -24.38 3.66 13.09
C LYS A 366 -23.82 5.01 12.62
N VAL A 367 -22.83 4.96 11.73
CA VAL A 367 -22.11 6.14 11.26
C VAL A 367 -23.02 7.13 10.54
N SER A 368 -24.02 6.67 9.79
CA SER A 368 -24.99 7.56 9.14
C SER A 368 -25.80 8.39 10.14
N LEU A 369 -26.19 7.82 11.28
CA LEU A 369 -26.88 8.57 12.34
C LEU A 369 -25.92 9.55 13.01
N ALA A 370 -24.70 9.11 13.36
CA ALA A 370 -23.69 9.98 13.94
C ALA A 370 -23.36 11.17 13.03
N ARG A 371 -23.32 10.95 11.71
CA ARG A 371 -23.13 11.98 10.68
C ARG A 371 -24.30 12.96 10.60
N ALA A 372 -25.54 12.46 10.60
CA ALA A 372 -26.73 13.31 10.63
C ALA A 372 -26.76 14.20 11.88
N ILE A 373 -26.36 13.69 13.04
CA ILE A 373 -26.24 14.48 14.28
C ILE A 373 -25.13 15.52 14.15
N ALA A 374 -23.95 15.13 13.65
CA ALA A 374 -22.81 16.05 13.47
C ALA A 374 -23.16 17.25 12.58
N ARG A 375 -23.95 17.01 11.51
CA ARG A 375 -24.44 17.99 10.53
C ARG A 375 -25.68 18.77 10.97
N GLY A 376 -26.25 18.46 12.14
CA GLY A 376 -27.45 19.11 12.67
C GLY A 376 -28.77 18.69 12.02
N GLU A 377 -28.78 17.59 11.26
CA GLU A 377 -29.97 16.98 10.65
C GLU A 377 -30.76 16.12 11.66
N LYS A 378 -30.10 15.70 12.73
CA LYS A 378 -30.62 14.92 13.87
C LYS A 378 -30.08 15.50 15.19
N THR A 379 -30.69 15.15 16.31
CA THR A 379 -30.32 15.68 17.63
C THR A 379 -29.53 14.65 18.45
N ASP A 380 -28.89 15.10 19.53
CA ASP A 380 -28.28 14.19 20.51
C ASP A 380 -29.34 13.28 21.17
N GLU A 381 -30.61 13.69 21.24
CA GLU A 381 -31.71 12.84 21.73
C GLU A 381 -31.95 11.64 20.81
N ASP A 382 -31.90 11.82 19.48
CA ASP A 382 -31.96 10.70 18.52
C ASP A 382 -30.79 9.71 18.76
N GLY A 383 -29.61 10.24 19.10
CA GLY A 383 -28.43 9.46 19.43
C GLY A 383 -28.58 8.67 20.74
N LEU A 384 -29.06 9.31 21.81
CA LEU A 384 -29.34 8.67 23.10
C LEU A 384 -30.40 7.58 22.97
N ALA A 385 -31.46 7.84 22.19
CA ALA A 385 -32.49 6.85 21.90
C ALA A 385 -31.91 5.60 21.20
N HIS A 386 -31.01 5.77 20.23
CA HIS A 386 -30.30 4.65 19.59
C HIS A 386 -29.42 3.87 20.58
N LEU A 387 -28.82 4.56 21.55
CA LEU A 387 -28.02 3.93 22.62
C LEU A 387 -28.88 3.25 23.71
N GLY A 388 -30.21 3.43 23.68
CA GLY A 388 -31.12 2.94 24.72
C GLY A 388 -31.05 3.74 26.02
N GLU A 389 -30.54 4.98 25.96
CA GLU A 389 -30.40 5.89 27.08
C GLU A 389 -31.55 6.91 27.07
N SER A 390 -32.16 7.17 28.22
CA SER A 390 -33.14 8.26 28.35
C SER A 390 -32.40 9.58 28.53
N ALA A 391 -32.84 10.64 27.84
CA ALA A 391 -32.32 11.98 28.10
C ALA A 391 -32.48 12.31 29.60
N PRO A 392 -31.47 12.88 30.28
CA PRO A 392 -31.66 13.33 31.64
C PRO A 392 -32.84 14.31 31.64
N ALA A 393 -33.85 14.03 32.48
CA ALA A 393 -35.00 14.90 32.63
C ALA A 393 -34.48 16.32 32.87
N ALA A 394 -34.88 17.27 32.02
CA ALA A 394 -34.53 18.66 32.21
C ALA A 394 -34.96 19.06 33.62
N THR A 395 -33.99 19.20 34.53
CA THR A 395 -34.24 19.80 35.82
C THR A 395 -34.60 21.24 35.52
N SER A 396 -35.89 21.53 35.53
CA SER A 396 -36.45 22.87 35.58
C SER A 396 -36.01 23.49 36.91
N ALA A 397 -34.77 23.98 36.96
CA ALA A 397 -34.37 24.96 37.95
C ALA A 397 -35.10 26.25 37.55
N GLU A 398 -36.26 26.48 38.17
CA GLU A 398 -36.88 27.80 38.17
C GLU A 398 -35.82 28.83 38.61
N PRO A 399 -35.67 29.96 37.90
CA PRO A 399 -34.76 31.00 38.34
C PRO A 399 -35.32 31.59 39.65
N GLU A 400 -34.54 31.51 40.72
CA GLU A 400 -34.86 32.23 41.96
C GLU A 400 -35.08 33.73 41.66
N PRO A 401 -36.11 34.37 42.23
CA PRO A 401 -36.34 35.78 42.02
C PRO A 401 -35.25 36.60 42.71
N SER A 402 -34.48 37.36 41.92
CA SER A 402 -33.48 38.31 42.41
C SER A 402 -34.14 39.40 43.26
N ALA A 403 -33.75 39.51 44.53
CA ALA A 403 -34.12 40.62 45.41
C ALA A 403 -33.44 41.94 44.98
N PRO A 404 -34.10 43.11 45.12
CA PRO A 404 -33.56 44.38 44.64
C PRO A 404 -32.60 45.02 45.66
N GLY A 405 -31.36 45.31 45.24
CA GLY A 405 -30.30 45.86 46.08
C GLY A 405 -29.68 47.16 45.54
N LEU A 406 -30.26 48.27 45.99
CA LEU A 406 -29.64 49.56 46.35
C LEU A 406 -28.62 50.25 45.41
N ILE A 407 -29.12 51.36 44.85
CA ILE A 407 -28.39 52.53 44.37
C ILE A 407 -27.38 53.04 45.42
N SER A 408 -26.12 53.19 45.05
CA SER A 408 -25.23 54.19 45.67
C SER A 408 -24.49 55.00 44.61
N ARG A 409 -24.91 56.27 44.49
CA ARG A 409 -24.22 57.40 43.84
C ARG A 409 -22.84 57.63 44.47
N VAL A 410 -21.78 57.80 43.69
CA VAL A 410 -20.69 58.76 43.98
C VAL A 410 -20.09 59.32 42.68
N LEU A 411 -20.52 60.55 42.37
CA LEU A 411 -19.76 61.73 41.92
C LEU A 411 -18.61 61.59 40.91
N ARG A 412 -18.88 62.15 39.71
CA ARG A 412 -17.89 62.87 38.89
C ARG A 412 -17.28 64.03 39.69
N ARG A 413 -15.94 64.11 39.75
CA ARG A 413 -15.20 65.38 39.76
C ARG A 413 -13.81 65.19 39.11
N ARG A 414 -13.69 65.84 37.95
CA ARG A 414 -12.53 66.54 37.37
C ARG A 414 -11.25 65.76 37.02
N GLY A 415 -10.93 65.85 35.73
CA GLY A 415 -9.69 65.46 35.07
C GLY A 415 -9.95 65.49 33.58
#